data_AF-A0A8J6HWV1-F1
#
_entry.id   AF-A0A8J6HWV1-F1
#
_cell.length_a   1.000
_cell.length_b   1.000
_cell.length_c   1.000
_cell.angle_alpha   90.00
_cell.angle_beta   90.00
_cell.angle_gamma   90.00
#
_symmetry.space_group_name_H-M   'P 1'
#
loop_
_entity.id
_entity.type
_entity.pdbx_description
1 polymer ?
#
loop_
_entity_poly.entity_id
_entity_poly.type
_entity_poly.pdbx_seq_one_letter_code
_entity_poly.pdbx_strand_id
1 'polypeptide(L)'
;MSDAMIRRSLPFTPAETEELEAAHTPGTPEYEAIVTLTGHSARNLTAAARALIDLGRQAVREQIAIASYREEAADLDGQAVRSETRRRTIAKIAADEAKAA
;
A
#
# COMPACT_ATOMS: atom_id res chain seq x y z
N MET A 1 -0.19 39.37 -5.72
CA MET A 1 0.75 38.71 -6.66
C MET A 1 0.59 37.21 -6.46
N SER A 2 -0.11 36.55 -7.38
CA SER A 2 -0.30 35.10 -7.35
C SER A 2 0.99 34.42 -7.81
N ASP A 3 1.59 33.65 -6.90
CA ASP A 3 2.72 32.78 -7.15
C ASP A 3 2.29 31.70 -8.17
N ALA A 4 2.41 32.03 -9.45
CA ALA A 4 2.22 31.07 -10.54
C ALA A 4 3.42 30.14 -10.51
N MET A 5 3.34 29.15 -9.61
CA MET A 5 4.26 28.03 -9.54
C MET A 5 4.37 27.44 -10.95
N ILE A 6 5.44 27.81 -11.67
CA ILE A 6 5.71 27.35 -13.02
C ILE A 6 5.85 25.83 -12.91
N ARG A 7 4.80 25.10 -13.29
CA ARG A 7 4.85 23.65 -13.45
C ARG A 7 5.74 23.39 -14.65
N ARG A 8 7.05 23.34 -14.41
CA ARG A 8 8.04 22.95 -15.41
C ARG A 8 7.76 21.49 -15.75
N SER A 9 7.24 21.25 -16.94
CA SER A 9 7.22 19.90 -17.52
C SER A 9 8.66 19.45 -17.61
N LEU A 10 9.04 18.47 -16.79
CA LEU A 10 10.32 17.80 -16.97
C LEU A 10 10.19 16.92 -18.22
N PRO A 11 11.14 16.99 -19.16
CA PRO A 11 11.14 16.07 -20.28
C PRO A 11 11.35 14.65 -19.75
N PHE A 12 10.64 13.68 -20.32
CA PHE A 12 10.89 12.27 -20.04
C PHE A 12 12.32 11.92 -20.48
N THR A 13 12.96 11.07 -19.69
CA THR A 13 14.18 10.38 -20.09
C THR A 13 13.90 9.44 -21.27
N PRO A 14 14.94 9.02 -22.01
CA PRO A 14 14.75 8.04 -23.09
C PRO A 14 14.09 6.74 -22.61
N ALA A 15 14.47 6.25 -21.43
CA ALA A 15 13.90 5.05 -20.84
C ALA A 15 12.42 5.23 -20.48
N GLU A 16 12.05 6.35 -19.86
CA GLU A 16 10.65 6.66 -19.57
C GLU A 16 9.83 6.82 -20.86
N THR A 17 10.44 7.31 -21.93
CA THR A 17 9.77 7.44 -23.23
C THR A 17 9.50 6.06 -23.83
N GLU A 18 10.49 5.16 -23.81
CA GLU A 18 10.34 3.77 -24.28
C GLU A 18 9.26 3.02 -23.49
N GLU A 19 9.25 3.17 -22.16
CA GLU A 19 8.23 2.54 -21.31
C GLU A 19 6.83 3.10 -21.58
N LEU A 20 6.71 4.41 -21.77
CA LEU A 20 5.44 5.03 -22.16
C LEU A 20 4.97 4.59 -23.54
N GLU A 21 5.89 4.45 -24.51
CA GLU A 21 5.61 3.92 -25.84
C GLU A 21 5.08 2.48 -25.78
N ALA A 22 5.74 1.62 -25.01
CA ALA A 22 5.26 0.26 -24.77
C ALA A 22 3.86 0.28 -24.13
N ALA A 23 3.66 1.09 -23.09
CA ALA A 23 2.41 1.20 -22.35
C ALA A 23 1.21 1.70 -23.17
N HIS A 24 1.40 2.48 -24.24
CA HIS A 24 0.31 2.95 -25.09
C HIS A 24 0.15 2.16 -26.41
N THR A 25 1.09 1.30 -26.75
CA THR A 25 1.11 0.57 -28.03
C THR A 25 0.31 -0.73 -27.90
N PRO A 26 -0.81 -0.92 -28.64
CA PRO A 26 -1.60 -2.14 -28.55
C PRO A 26 -0.80 -3.40 -28.87
N GLY A 27 -1.04 -4.47 -28.12
CA GLY A 27 -0.37 -5.76 -28.29
C GLY A 27 0.98 -5.90 -27.59
N THR A 28 1.49 -4.85 -26.94
CA THR A 28 2.62 -4.98 -26.00
C THR A 28 2.14 -5.57 -24.67
N PRO A 29 3.01 -6.28 -23.93
CA PRO A 29 2.69 -6.76 -22.59
C PRO A 29 2.24 -5.64 -21.64
N GLU A 30 2.88 -4.47 -21.71
CA GLU A 30 2.62 -3.32 -20.86
C GLU A 30 1.22 -2.73 -21.13
N TYR A 31 0.84 -2.61 -22.40
CA TYR A 31 -0.50 -2.14 -22.78
C TYR A 31 -1.58 -3.09 -22.28
N GLU A 32 -1.42 -4.39 -22.49
CA GLU A 32 -2.39 -5.40 -22.05
C GLU A 32 -2.52 -5.44 -20.53
N ALA A 33 -1.40 -5.28 -19.81
CA ALA A 33 -1.40 -5.17 -18.36
C ALA A 33 -2.16 -3.92 -17.88
N ILE A 34 -1.93 -2.76 -18.50
CA ILE A 34 -2.66 -1.53 -18.18
C ILE A 34 -4.16 -1.68 -18.42
N VAL A 35 -4.56 -2.24 -19.56
CA VAL A 35 -5.98 -2.47 -19.88
C VAL A 35 -6.60 -3.42 -18.84
N THR A 36 -5.89 -4.49 -18.48
CA THR A 36 -6.37 -5.47 -17.49
C THR A 36 -6.54 -4.86 -16.10
N LEU A 37 -5.55 -4.10 -15.63
CA LEU A 37 -5.53 -3.56 -14.27
C LEU A 37 -6.43 -2.34 -14.12
N THR A 38 -6.58 -1.52 -15.16
CA THR A 38 -7.33 -0.26 -15.08
C THR A 38 -8.71 -0.33 -15.72
N GLY A 39 -8.96 -1.33 -16.57
CA GLY A 39 -10.18 -1.43 -17.40
C GLY A 39 -10.24 -0.42 -18.55
N HIS A 40 -9.18 0.36 -18.78
CA HIS A 40 -9.15 1.44 -19.77
C HIS A 40 -7.95 1.32 -20.69
N SER A 41 -8.13 1.69 -21.97
CA SER A 41 -7.02 1.76 -22.91
C SER A 41 -6.29 3.10 -22.84
N ALA A 42 -4.95 3.04 -22.77
CA ALA A 42 -4.08 4.20 -22.85
C ALA A 42 -3.92 4.64 -24.32
N ARG A 43 -4.86 5.46 -24.81
CA ARG A 43 -4.93 5.84 -26.24
C ARG A 43 -3.81 6.79 -26.71
N ASN A 44 -3.03 7.33 -25.79
CA ASN A 44 -1.88 8.21 -26.06
C ASN A 44 -0.89 8.17 -24.89
N LEU A 45 0.31 8.72 -25.11
CA LEU A 45 1.38 8.78 -24.11
C LEU A 45 0.94 9.43 -22.78
N THR A 46 0.11 10.47 -22.82
CA THR A 46 -0.40 11.12 -21.60
C THR A 46 -1.34 10.22 -20.81
N ALA A 47 -2.19 9.46 -21.50
CA ALA A 47 -3.09 8.49 -20.89
C ALA A 47 -2.29 7.32 -20.29
N ALA A 48 -1.24 6.85 -20.97
CA ALA A 48 -0.33 5.83 -20.45
C ALA A 48 0.38 6.30 -19.19
N ALA A 49 0.97 7.51 -19.21
CA ALA A 49 1.61 8.11 -18.05
C ALA A 49 0.65 8.22 -16.86
N ARG A 50 -0.59 8.66 -17.13
CA ARG A 50 -1.62 8.79 -16.08
C ARG A 50 -2.01 7.43 -15.50
N ALA A 51 -2.21 6.43 -16.36
CA ALA A 51 -2.52 5.07 -15.91
C ALA A 51 -1.40 4.49 -15.03
N LEU A 52 -0.13 4.63 -15.44
CA LEU A 52 1.01 4.20 -14.65
C LEU A 52 1.11 4.93 -13.30
N ILE A 53 0.86 6.24 -13.27
CA ILE A 53 0.82 7.02 -12.02
C ILE A 53 -0.30 6.53 -11.11
N ASP A 54 -1.50 6.29 -11.65
CA ASP A 54 -2.65 5.84 -10.87
C ASP A 54 -2.42 4.42 -10.30
N LEU A 55 -1.84 3.52 -11.09
CA LEU A 55 -1.42 2.18 -10.64
C LEU A 55 -0.35 2.25 -9.56
N GLY A 56 0.67 3.09 -9.72
CA GLY A 56 1.71 3.30 -8.72
C GLY A 56 1.14 3.85 -7.40
N ARG A 57 0.19 4.79 -7.47
CA ARG A 57 -0.51 5.30 -6.29
C ARG A 57 -1.34 4.23 -5.59
N GLN A 58 -2.00 3.37 -6.35
CA GLN A 58 -2.75 2.26 -5.79
C GLN A 58 -1.82 1.29 -5.05
N ALA A 59 -0.72 0.87 -5.68
CA ALA A 59 0.26 -0.02 -5.08
C ALA A 59 0.84 0.55 -3.77
N VAL A 60 1.13 1.86 -3.72
CA VAL A 60 1.57 2.53 -2.48
C VAL A 60 0.49 2.50 -1.40
N ARG A 61 -0.78 2.75 -1.75
CA ARG A 61 -1.89 2.69 -0.78
C ARG A 61 -2.11 1.28 -0.23
N GLU A 62 -1.99 0.26 -1.08
CA GLU A 62 -2.08 -1.14 -0.66
C GLU A 62 -0.94 -1.50 0.30
N GLN A 63 0.30 -1.08 0.01
CA GLN A 63 1.43 -1.26 0.91
C GLN A 63 1.20 -0.59 2.28
N ILE A 64 0.68 0.64 2.30
CA ILE A 64 0.35 1.35 3.54
C ILE A 64 -0.72 0.58 4.32
N ALA A 65 -1.80 0.15 3.65
CA ALA A 65 -2.88 -0.60 4.29
C ALA A 65 -2.37 -1.92 4.89
N ILE A 66 -1.55 -2.67 4.15
CA ILE A 66 -0.93 -3.92 4.64
C ILE A 66 -0.06 -3.65 5.87
N ALA A 67 0.73 -2.58 5.86
CA ALA A 67 1.55 -2.20 7.00
C ALA A 67 0.68 -1.88 8.23
N SER A 68 -0.40 -1.10 8.06
CA SER A 68 -1.33 -0.79 9.15
C SER A 68 -2.02 -2.02 9.72
N TYR A 69 -2.47 -2.95 8.88
CA TYR A 69 -3.07 -4.20 9.36
C TYR A 69 -2.08 -5.08 10.12
N ARG A 70 -0.80 -5.07 9.74
CA ARG A 70 0.25 -5.81 10.48
C ARG A 70 0.51 -5.20 11.85
N GLU A 71 0.51 -3.87 11.95
CA GLU A 71 0.64 -3.16 13.22
C GLU A 71 -0.55 -3.45 14.14
N GLU A 72 -1.78 -3.36 13.61
CA GLU A 72 -3.00 -3.66 14.37
C GLU A 72 -3.04 -5.12 14.84
N ALA A 73 -2.64 -6.07 13.99
CA ALA A 73 -2.54 -7.48 14.37
C ALA A 73 -1.52 -7.70 15.49
N ALA A 74 -0.35 -7.05 15.42
CA ALA A 74 0.67 -7.14 16.46
C ALA A 74 0.18 -6.56 17.80
N ASP A 75 -0.60 -5.47 17.76
CA ASP A 75 -1.20 -4.88 18.95
C ASP A 75 -2.25 -5.80 19.60
N LEU A 76 -3.10 -6.43 18.79
CA LEU A 76 -4.10 -7.40 19.26
C LEU A 76 -3.42 -8.63 19.89
N ASP A 77 -2.38 -9.17 19.26
CA ASP A 77 -1.59 -10.27 19.81
C ASP A 77 -0.93 -9.87 21.14
N GLY A 78 -0.36 -8.66 21.20
CA GLY A 78 0.20 -8.11 22.44
C GLY A 78 -0.85 -7.97 23.56
N GLN A 79 -2.06 -7.54 23.24
CA GLN A 79 -3.18 -7.45 24.20
C GLN A 79 -3.63 -8.81 24.71
N ALA A 80 -3.71 -9.82 23.83
CA ALA A 80 -4.07 -11.18 24.20
C ALA A 80 -3.05 -11.77 25.20
N VAL A 81 -1.76 -11.62 24.92
CA VAL A 81 -0.67 -12.07 25.82
C VAL A 81 -0.74 -11.37 27.19
N ARG A 82 -0.96 -10.05 27.22
CA ARG A 82 -1.12 -9.29 28.47
C ARG A 82 -2.32 -9.77 29.29
N SER A 83 -3.44 -10.04 28.63
CA SER A 83 -4.68 -10.48 29.28
C SER A 83 -4.56 -11.88 29.89
N GLU A 84 -3.93 -12.80 29.17
CA GLU A 84 -3.65 -14.15 29.66
C GLU A 84 -2.67 -14.15 30.84
N THR A 85 -1.60 -13.36 30.73
CA THR A 85 -0.63 -13.18 31.83
C THR A 85 -1.32 -12.67 33.09
N ARG A 86 -2.19 -11.66 32.96
CA ARG A 86 -2.96 -11.10 34.09
C ARG A 86 -3.86 -12.16 34.74
N ARG A 87 -4.57 -12.96 33.94
CA ARG A 87 -5.43 -14.05 34.43
C ARG A 87 -4.64 -15.08 35.23
N ARG A 88 -3.48 -15.51 34.73
CA ARG A 88 -2.61 -16.47 35.43
C ARG A 88 -2.09 -15.92 36.76
N THR A 89 -1.69 -14.66 36.80
CA THR A 89 -1.23 -14.03 38.05
C THR A 89 -2.33 -13.98 39.09
N ILE A 90 -3.56 -13.59 38.71
CA ILE A 90 -4.71 -13.57 39.62
C ILE A 90 -5.03 -14.98 40.13
N ALA A 91 -5.06 -15.97 39.23
CA ALA A 91 -5.32 -17.37 39.61
C ALA A 91 -4.25 -17.92 40.57
N LYS A 92 -2.98 -17.56 40.35
CA LYS A 92 -1.88 -17.94 41.25
C LYS A 92 -2.04 -17.31 42.63
N ILE A 93 -2.34 -16.00 42.70
CA ILE A 93 -2.57 -15.31 43.98
C ILE A 93 -3.73 -15.97 44.75
N ALA A 94 -4.86 -16.22 44.08
CA ALA A 94 -6.00 -16.88 44.71
C ALA A 94 -5.68 -18.31 45.19
N ALA A 95 -4.87 -19.06 44.44
CA ALA A 95 -4.44 -20.40 44.85
C ALA A 95 -3.46 -20.38 46.03
N ASP A 96 -2.60 -19.36 46.11
CA ASP A 96 -1.67 -19.18 47.22
C ASP A 96 -2.41 -18.72 48.49
N GLU A 97 -3.42 -17.85 48.37
CA GLU A 97 -4.31 -17.45 49.47
C GLU A 97 -5.14 -18.63 50.01
N ALA A 98 -5.68 -19.46 49.12
CA ALA A 98 -6.46 -20.64 49.50
C ALA A 98 -5.64 -21.74 50.20
N LYS A 99 -4.30 -21.75 50.03
CA LYS A 99 -3.40 -22.66 50.75
C LYS A 99 -2.93 -22.12 52.10
N ALA A 100 -3.07 -20.81 52.32
CA ALA A 100 -2.67 -20.13 53.55
C ALA A 100 -3.80 -19.98 54.58
N ALA A 101 -5.03 -20.30 54.18
CA ALA A 101 -6.23 -20.38 55.03
C ALA A 101 -6.46 -21.82 55.53
#